data_AF-A0A4Y2TN82-F1
#
_entry.id   AF-A0A4Y2TN82-F1
#
_cell.length_a   1.000
_cell.length_b   1.000
_cell.length_c   1.000
_cell.angle_alpha   90.00
_cell.angle_beta   90.00
_cell.angle_gamma   90.00
#
_symmetry.space_group_name_H-M   'P 1'
#
loop_
_entity.id
_entity.type
_entity.pdbx_description
1 polymer ?
#
loop_
_entity_poly.entity_id
_entity_poly.type
_entity_poly.pdbx_seq_one_letter_code
_entity_poly.pdbx_strand_id
1 'polypeptide(L)'
;MPTLQEKALLVKLFYLNQQNSVAAVKEFRRMKKIRKGPMSPCALLKIIQEFETTRQLGILPGRGRKQISSSRVATAVVEAISQSPHGSMIVSVVSCVLDMPHSTVRKILRRILNFYPYKIKPVHLLQDGDSEVHTTFTLEFFTRMVVDVTWPWNILWSDEAHFCLNGYVSTHNCRIRAEENPHATQEQPLHPDKVTVWCGSTATFIIGPYFFEEITANGIQTCSVTGQR
;
A
#
# COMPACT_ATOMS: atom_id res chain seq x y z
N MET A 1 -26.36 -20.77 10.81
CA MET A 1 -27.51 -19.91 11.17
C MET A 1 -28.69 -20.32 10.30
N PRO A 2 -29.92 -20.41 10.84
CA PRO A 2 -31.11 -20.85 10.10
C PRO A 2 -31.41 -19.89 8.94
N THR A 3 -31.80 -20.42 7.79
CA THR A 3 -32.28 -19.62 6.65
C THR A 3 -33.62 -18.95 6.98
N LEU A 4 -34.04 -17.95 6.20
CA LEU A 4 -35.34 -17.27 6.40
C LEU A 4 -36.51 -18.26 6.37
N GLN A 5 -36.48 -19.23 5.45
CA GLN A 5 -37.46 -20.30 5.34
C GLN A 5 -37.46 -21.20 6.58
N GLU A 6 -36.28 -21.52 7.12
CA GLU A 6 -36.16 -22.31 8.34
C GLU A 6 -36.68 -21.56 9.56
N LYS A 7 -36.39 -20.25 9.69
CA LYS A 7 -36.95 -19.40 10.75
C LYS A 7 -38.48 -19.38 10.69
N ALA A 8 -39.07 -19.22 9.50
CA ALA A 8 -40.52 -19.23 9.33
C ALA A 8 -41.14 -20.57 9.74
N LEU A 9 -40.52 -21.69 9.35
CA LEU A 9 -40.95 -23.02 9.75
C LEU A 9 -40.88 -23.21 11.28
N LEU A 10 -39.83 -22.72 11.92
CA LEU A 10 -39.65 -22.79 13.36
C LEU A 10 -40.67 -21.97 14.14
N VAL A 11 -41.02 -20.78 13.67
CA VAL A 11 -42.11 -19.98 14.27
C VAL A 11 -43.44 -20.71 14.12
N LYS A 12 -43.73 -21.31 12.96
CA LYS A 12 -44.95 -22.12 12.76
C LYS A 12 -45.01 -23.30 13.73
N LEU A 13 -43.91 -24.05 13.88
CA LEU A 13 -43.83 -25.19 14.79
C LEU A 13 -43.95 -24.77 16.27
N PHE A 14 -43.49 -23.57 16.63
CA PHE A 14 -43.62 -23.05 17.98
C PHE A 14 -45.09 -22.85 18.39
N TYR A 15 -45.88 -22.19 17.54
CA TYR A 15 -47.29 -21.98 17.83
C TYR A 15 -48.12 -23.27 17.75
N LEU A 16 -47.78 -24.19 16.84
CA LEU A 16 -48.43 -25.51 16.76
C LEU A 16 -48.18 -26.37 18.01
N ASN A 17 -47.00 -26.24 18.63
CA ASN A 17 -46.64 -26.96 19.84
C ASN A 17 -46.99 -26.20 21.13
N GLN A 18 -48.07 -25.40 21.12
CA GLN A 18 -48.56 -24.65 22.29
C GLN A 18 -47.47 -23.80 22.98
N GLN A 19 -46.65 -23.10 22.17
CA GLN A 19 -45.56 -22.24 22.66
C GLN A 19 -44.42 -23.01 23.38
N ASN A 20 -44.30 -24.32 23.16
CA ASN A 20 -43.19 -25.11 23.68
C ASN A 20 -41.98 -25.08 22.74
N SER A 21 -40.99 -24.26 23.11
CA SER A 21 -39.73 -24.09 22.35
C SER A 21 -38.91 -25.38 22.21
N VAL A 22 -38.92 -26.26 23.21
CA VAL A 22 -38.16 -27.53 23.19
C VAL A 22 -38.81 -28.52 22.24
N ALA A 23 -40.14 -28.65 22.30
CA ALA A 23 -40.92 -29.50 21.40
C ALA A 23 -40.76 -29.05 19.93
N ALA A 24 -40.89 -27.75 19.68
CA ALA A 24 -40.75 -27.17 18.34
C ALA A 24 -39.35 -27.42 17.74
N VAL A 25 -38.28 -27.24 18.52
CA VAL A 25 -36.91 -27.52 18.06
C VAL A 25 -36.68 -29.01 17.83
N LYS A 26 -37.25 -29.88 18.69
CA LYS A 26 -37.14 -31.35 18.54
C LYS A 26 -37.86 -31.82 17.27
N GLU A 27 -39.04 -31.28 16.99
CA GLU A 27 -39.81 -31.57 15.79
C GLU A 27 -39.13 -31.04 14.52
N PHE A 28 -38.59 -29.82 14.57
CA PHE A 28 -37.80 -29.28 13.48
C PHE A 28 -36.60 -30.18 13.14
N ARG A 29 -35.88 -30.67 14.16
CA ARG A 29 -34.77 -31.62 13.99
C ARG A 29 -35.23 -32.94 13.38
N ARG A 30 -36.39 -33.46 13.80
CA ARG A 30 -37.02 -34.67 13.22
C ARG A 30 -37.32 -34.47 11.75
N MET A 31 -37.97 -33.37 11.38
CA MET A 31 -38.33 -33.04 9.99
C MET A 31 -37.09 -32.89 9.10
N LYS A 32 -36.02 -32.27 9.60
CA LYS A 32 -34.78 -32.04 8.85
C LYS A 32 -33.77 -33.20 8.95
N LYS A 33 -34.08 -34.27 9.69
CA LYS A 33 -33.19 -35.42 9.94
C LYS A 33 -31.81 -35.01 10.53
N ILE A 34 -31.80 -34.05 11.45
CA ILE A 34 -30.56 -33.52 12.06
C ILE A 34 -30.39 -34.05 13.50
N ARG A 35 -29.26 -34.71 13.80
CA ARG A 35 -28.95 -35.23 15.16
C ARG A 35 -28.67 -34.13 16.18
N LYS A 36 -27.89 -33.10 15.80
CA LYS A 36 -27.58 -31.93 16.63
C LYS A 36 -27.70 -30.69 15.75
N GLY A 37 -28.70 -29.86 16.03
CA GLY A 37 -29.04 -28.71 15.19
C GLY A 37 -28.36 -27.41 15.64
N PRO A 38 -28.22 -26.42 14.74
CA PRO A 38 -27.61 -25.13 15.03
C PRO A 38 -28.45 -24.22 15.95
N MET A 39 -29.64 -24.67 16.35
CA MET A 39 -30.60 -23.88 17.12
C MET A 39 -30.85 -24.49 18.49
N SER A 40 -30.67 -23.67 19.52
CA SER A 40 -31.08 -23.94 20.89
C SER A 40 -32.52 -23.45 21.13
N PRO A 41 -33.24 -24.03 22.11
CA PRO A 41 -34.56 -23.52 22.51
C PRO A 41 -34.53 -22.02 22.88
N CYS A 42 -33.48 -21.56 23.55
CA CYS A 42 -33.29 -20.14 23.87
C CYS A 42 -33.11 -19.26 22.61
N ALA A 43 -32.41 -19.76 21.59
CA ALA A 43 -32.26 -19.03 20.32
C ALA A 43 -33.60 -18.92 19.57
N LEU A 44 -34.46 -19.95 19.65
CA LEU A 44 -35.81 -19.89 19.11
C LEU A 44 -36.66 -18.83 19.82
N LEU A 45 -36.61 -18.77 21.16
CA LEU A 45 -37.33 -17.75 21.93
C LEU A 45 -36.91 -16.32 21.55
N LYS A 46 -35.62 -16.07 21.30
CA LYS A 46 -35.15 -14.77 20.80
C LYS A 46 -35.72 -14.43 19.42
N ILE A 47 -35.79 -15.40 18.51
CA ILE A 47 -36.38 -15.20 17.18
C ILE A 47 -37.88 -14.89 17.29
N ILE A 48 -38.60 -15.57 18.19
CA ILE A 48 -40.03 -15.32 18.42
C ILE A 48 -40.24 -13.95 19.04
N GLN A 49 -39.44 -13.55 20.03
CA GLN A 49 -39.50 -12.23 20.63
C GLN A 49 -39.25 -11.11 19.61
N GLU A 50 -38.22 -11.26 18.77
CA GLU A 50 -37.96 -10.34 17.66
C GLU A 50 -39.12 -10.31 16.66
N PHE A 51 -39.69 -11.47 16.33
CA PHE A 51 -40.83 -11.60 15.42
C PHE A 51 -42.12 -10.97 15.99
N GLU A 52 -42.44 -11.18 17.26
CA GLU A 52 -43.62 -10.59 17.89
C GLU A 52 -43.53 -9.06 17.97
N THR A 53 -42.31 -8.55 18.16
CA THR A 53 -42.03 -7.11 18.26
C THR A 53 -42.00 -6.43 16.88
N THR A 54 -41.29 -7.00 15.91
CA THR A 54 -41.03 -6.35 14.61
C THR A 54 -41.88 -6.89 13.47
N ARG A 55 -42.57 -8.03 13.66
CA ARG A 55 -43.31 -8.81 12.63
C ARG A 55 -42.44 -9.21 11.43
N GLN A 56 -41.12 -9.22 11.60
CA GLN A 56 -40.16 -9.55 10.56
C GLN A 56 -39.23 -10.67 11.02
N LEU A 57 -38.84 -11.54 10.09
CA LEU A 57 -37.87 -12.64 10.32
C LEU A 57 -36.51 -12.38 9.66
N GLY A 58 -36.39 -11.23 8.98
CA GLY A 58 -35.19 -10.79 8.28
C GLY A 58 -34.05 -10.47 9.24
N ILE A 59 -32.82 -10.47 8.71
CA ILE A 59 -31.66 -9.97 9.45
C ILE A 59 -31.77 -8.44 9.42
N LEU A 60 -32.00 -7.83 10.58
CA LEU A 60 -31.93 -6.37 10.69
C LEU A 60 -30.50 -5.92 10.39
N PRO A 61 -30.31 -4.81 9.64
CA PRO A 61 -28.99 -4.27 9.40
C PRO A 61 -28.35 -3.96 10.75
N GLY A 62 -27.21 -4.61 11.03
CA GLY A 62 -26.47 -4.39 12.25
C GLY A 62 -26.06 -2.92 12.39
N ARG A 63 -25.76 -2.49 13.61
CA ARG A 63 -25.22 -1.15 13.89
C ARG A 63 -23.87 -1.02 13.17
N GLY A 64 -23.91 -0.51 11.94
CA GLY A 64 -22.74 -0.37 11.10
C GLY A 64 -21.69 0.51 11.77
N ARG A 65 -20.42 0.30 11.43
CA ARG A 65 -19.35 1.23 11.84
C ARG A 65 -19.67 2.62 11.27
N LYS A 66 -19.71 3.65 12.11
CA LYS A 66 -19.91 5.04 11.69
C LYS A 66 -18.93 5.35 10.54
N GLN A 67 -19.45 5.74 9.39
CA GLN A 67 -18.62 6.25 8.31
C GLN A 67 -18.10 7.63 8.70
N ILE A 68 -16.84 7.90 8.34
CA ILE A 68 -16.25 9.23 8.47
C ILE A 68 -17.06 10.15 7.55
N SER A 69 -17.54 11.27 8.07
CA SER A 69 -18.17 12.36 7.31
C SER A 69 -17.26 12.73 6.14
N SER A 70 -17.61 12.25 4.95
CA SER A 70 -16.70 12.14 3.81
C SER A 70 -16.43 13.49 3.13
N SER A 71 -17.38 14.43 3.20
CA SER A 71 -17.32 15.67 2.41
C SER A 71 -16.33 16.68 2.97
N ARG A 72 -16.48 17.10 4.24
CA ARG A 72 -15.61 18.13 4.85
C ARG A 72 -14.14 17.74 4.88
N VAL A 73 -13.86 16.46 5.17
CA VAL A 73 -12.48 15.95 5.21
C VAL A 73 -11.90 15.84 3.81
N ALA A 74 -12.69 15.46 2.81
CA ALA A 74 -12.21 15.42 1.42
C ALA A 74 -11.89 16.82 0.90
N THR A 75 -12.69 17.84 1.24
CA THR A 75 -12.38 19.23 0.86
C THR A 75 -11.09 19.72 1.50
N ALA A 76 -10.84 19.44 2.79
CA ALA A 76 -9.59 19.79 3.46
C ALA A 76 -8.37 19.05 2.86
N VAL A 77 -8.56 17.79 2.46
CA VAL A 77 -7.52 17.04 1.72
C VAL A 77 -7.22 17.72 0.39
N VAL A 78 -8.24 18.16 -0.36
CA VAL A 78 -8.07 18.86 -1.64
C VAL A 78 -7.42 20.22 -1.47
N GLU A 79 -7.79 20.99 -0.44
CA GLU A 79 -7.15 22.28 -0.14
C GLU A 79 -5.67 22.10 0.21
N ALA A 80 -5.32 21.05 0.95
CA ALA A 80 -3.93 20.68 1.20
C ALA A 80 -3.18 20.25 -0.08
N ILE A 81 -3.88 19.80 -1.14
CA ILE A 81 -3.27 19.58 -2.48
C ILE A 81 -2.87 20.92 -3.09
N SER A 82 -3.77 21.89 -3.09
CA SER A 82 -3.55 23.19 -3.71
C SER A 82 -2.40 23.96 -3.08
N GLN A 83 -2.11 23.71 -1.80
CA GLN A 83 -0.96 24.28 -1.09
C GLN A 83 0.34 23.48 -1.27
N SER A 84 0.27 22.25 -1.82
CA SER A 84 1.46 21.47 -2.16
C SER A 84 2.09 22.03 -3.43
N PRO A 85 3.40 22.32 -3.45
CA PRO A 85 4.06 22.96 -4.59
C PRO A 85 3.98 22.17 -5.90
N HIS A 86 3.54 20.90 -5.88
CA HIS A 86 3.50 20.04 -7.07
C HIS A 86 2.10 19.46 -7.36
N GLY A 87 1.04 19.93 -6.68
CA GLY A 87 -0.33 19.46 -6.91
C GLY A 87 -0.53 17.96 -6.69
N SER A 88 0.38 17.31 -5.96
CA SER A 88 0.52 15.85 -5.93
C SER A 88 0.55 15.32 -4.50
N MET A 89 -0.16 14.21 -4.23
CA MET A 89 -0.40 13.76 -2.85
C MET A 89 0.53 12.62 -2.43
N ILE A 90 1.37 12.90 -1.43
CA ILE A 90 2.05 11.85 -0.66
C ILE A 90 1.26 11.59 0.62
N VAL A 91 0.87 10.33 0.85
CA VAL A 91 0.03 9.94 1.99
C VAL A 91 0.63 10.35 3.34
N SER A 92 1.96 10.32 3.48
CA SER A 92 2.63 10.74 4.72
C SER A 92 2.50 12.23 4.97
N VAL A 93 2.74 13.06 3.95
CA VAL A 93 2.59 14.52 4.07
C VAL A 93 1.18 14.88 4.52
N VAL A 94 0.17 14.30 3.88
CA VAL A 94 -1.24 14.56 4.22
C VAL A 94 -1.62 14.06 5.60
N SER A 95 -1.07 12.90 5.99
CA SER A 95 -1.26 12.32 7.32
C SER A 95 -0.72 13.25 8.41
N CYS A 96 0.46 13.84 8.19
CA CYS A 96 1.07 14.81 9.09
C CYS A 96 0.31 16.15 9.13
N VAL A 97 -0.04 16.71 7.96
CA VAL A 97 -0.72 18.01 7.87
C VAL A 97 -2.11 17.99 8.49
N LEU A 98 -2.86 16.90 8.29
CA LEU A 98 -4.24 16.77 8.77
C LEU A 98 -4.37 16.01 10.09
N ASP A 99 -3.24 15.59 10.70
CA ASP A 99 -3.18 14.71 11.88
C ASP A 99 -4.14 13.52 11.79
N MET A 100 -4.11 12.83 10.63
CA MET A 100 -4.97 11.69 10.34
C MET A 100 -4.16 10.41 10.21
N PRO A 101 -4.69 9.24 10.59
CA PRO A 101 -3.99 7.99 10.35
C PRO A 101 -3.90 7.70 8.84
N HIS A 102 -2.74 7.21 8.38
CA HIS A 102 -2.48 6.88 6.96
C HIS A 102 -3.56 5.99 6.32
N SER A 103 -4.18 5.11 7.10
CA SER A 103 -5.25 4.21 6.62
C SER A 103 -6.51 4.97 6.22
N THR A 104 -6.82 6.08 6.90
CA THR A 104 -7.96 6.95 6.59
C THR A 104 -7.66 7.81 5.37
N VAL A 105 -6.48 8.44 5.32
CA VAL A 105 -6.03 9.19 4.14
C VAL A 105 -6.06 8.31 2.89
N ARG A 106 -5.56 7.07 2.98
CA ARG A 106 -5.61 6.11 1.87
C ARG A 106 -7.03 5.75 1.43
N LYS A 107 -7.99 5.64 2.37
CA LYS A 107 -9.39 5.39 2.05
C LYS A 107 -10.03 6.60 1.36
N ILE A 108 -9.77 7.81 1.84
CA ILE A 108 -10.29 9.04 1.24
C ILE A 108 -9.78 9.18 -0.19
N LEU A 109 -8.47 9.06 -0.39
CA LEU A 109 -7.85 9.17 -1.71
C LEU A 109 -8.40 8.13 -2.71
N ARG A 110 -8.60 6.87 -2.27
CA ARG A 110 -9.05 5.80 -3.17
C ARG A 110 -10.56 5.70 -3.37
N ARG A 111 -11.37 5.99 -2.34
CA ARG A 111 -12.83 5.73 -2.36
C ARG A 111 -13.66 6.98 -2.56
N ILE A 112 -13.14 8.15 -2.24
CA ILE A 112 -13.86 9.42 -2.37
C ILE A 112 -13.30 10.20 -3.55
N LEU A 113 -11.98 10.36 -3.61
CA LEU A 113 -11.30 11.15 -4.66
C LEU A 113 -10.90 10.33 -5.89
N ASN A 114 -10.96 9.00 -5.84
CA ASN A 114 -10.58 8.09 -6.93
C ASN A 114 -9.17 8.29 -7.50
N PHE A 115 -8.21 8.74 -6.69
CA PHE A 115 -6.83 8.96 -7.12
C PHE A 115 -6.01 7.65 -7.23
N TYR A 116 -5.17 7.60 -8.25
CA TYR A 116 -4.28 6.48 -8.55
C TYR A 116 -2.86 6.72 -8.04
N PRO A 117 -2.16 5.68 -7.56
CA PRO A 117 -0.77 5.80 -7.16
C PRO A 117 0.18 5.74 -8.36
N TYR A 118 0.96 6.79 -8.57
CA TYR A 118 2.03 6.87 -9.56
C TYR A 118 3.41 6.73 -8.89
N LYS A 119 4.30 5.98 -9.55
CA LYS A 119 5.67 5.78 -9.09
C LYS A 119 6.54 6.92 -9.61
N ILE A 120 7.28 7.56 -8.71
CA ILE A 120 8.28 8.56 -9.07
C ILE A 120 9.42 7.82 -9.78
N LYS A 121 9.70 8.20 -11.03
CA LYS A 121 10.81 7.67 -11.82
C LYS A 121 11.89 8.75 -11.88
N PRO A 122 13.09 8.52 -11.32
CA PRO A 122 14.23 9.36 -11.67
C PRO A 122 14.56 9.09 -13.13
N VAL A 123 14.64 10.14 -13.94
CA VAL A 123 15.00 10.06 -15.36
C VAL A 123 16.19 10.98 -15.55
N HIS A 124 17.28 10.47 -16.12
CA HIS A 124 18.39 11.31 -16.56
C HIS A 124 17.97 12.04 -17.84
N LEU A 125 18.35 13.30 -17.95
CA LEU A 125 18.19 14.04 -19.19
C LEU A 125 19.10 13.39 -20.24
N LEU A 126 18.51 12.84 -21.30
CA LEU A 126 19.27 12.35 -22.46
C LEU A 126 19.60 13.55 -23.34
N GLN A 127 20.86 13.68 -23.73
CA GLN A 127 21.31 14.65 -24.72
C GLN A 127 21.14 14.10 -26.15
N ASP A 128 21.07 15.00 -27.12
CA ASP A 128 21.03 14.62 -28.53
C ASP A 128 22.33 13.87 -28.89
N GLY A 129 22.19 12.62 -29.34
CA GLY A 129 23.32 11.73 -29.69
C GLY A 129 23.61 10.61 -28.68
N ASP A 130 23.16 10.71 -27.43
CA ASP A 130 23.39 9.67 -26.40
C ASP A 130 22.84 8.30 -26.84
N SER A 131 21.71 8.31 -27.58
CA SER A 131 21.10 7.09 -28.11
C SER A 131 22.03 6.34 -29.06
N GLU A 132 22.76 7.04 -29.92
CA GLU A 132 23.68 6.43 -30.87
C GLU A 132 24.92 5.87 -30.17
N VAL A 133 25.44 6.60 -29.18
CA VAL A 133 26.57 6.17 -28.34
C VAL A 133 26.22 4.90 -27.56
N HIS A 134 25.06 4.88 -26.91
CA HIS A 134 24.57 3.70 -26.18
C HIS A 134 24.36 2.50 -27.11
N THR A 135 23.81 2.72 -28.30
CA THR A 135 23.57 1.65 -29.28
C THR A 135 24.89 1.08 -29.79
N THR A 136 25.85 1.94 -30.13
CA THR A 136 27.17 1.51 -30.61
C THR A 136 27.89 0.70 -29.53
N PHE A 137 27.93 1.18 -28.28
CA PHE A 137 28.55 0.45 -27.18
C PHE A 137 27.92 -0.93 -26.96
N THR A 138 26.58 -1.02 -26.97
CA THR A 138 25.90 -2.32 -26.77
C THR A 138 26.19 -3.30 -27.88
N LEU A 139 26.27 -2.85 -29.14
CA LEU A 139 26.62 -3.67 -30.28
C LEU A 139 28.07 -4.17 -30.22
N GLU A 140 29.02 -3.28 -29.86
CA GLU A 140 30.43 -3.66 -29.68
C GLU A 140 30.61 -4.66 -28.53
N PHE A 141 29.94 -4.41 -27.40
CA PHE A 141 29.95 -5.30 -26.25
C PHE A 141 29.41 -6.68 -26.61
N PHE A 142 28.28 -6.73 -27.33
CA PHE A 142 27.68 -7.99 -27.79
C PHE A 142 28.60 -8.74 -28.78
N THR A 143 29.20 -8.02 -29.73
CA THR A 143 30.14 -8.62 -30.68
C THR A 143 31.33 -9.26 -29.96
N ARG A 144 31.83 -8.61 -28.90
CA ARG A 144 32.92 -9.15 -28.08
C ARG A 144 32.51 -10.38 -27.28
N MET A 145 31.26 -10.44 -26.80
CA MET A 145 30.71 -11.63 -26.14
C MET A 145 30.59 -12.84 -27.06
N VAL A 146 30.32 -12.63 -28.35
CA VAL A 146 30.27 -13.72 -29.34
C VAL A 146 31.66 -14.33 -29.56
N VAL A 147 32.71 -13.50 -29.53
CA VAL A 147 34.10 -13.95 -29.69
C VAL A 147 34.61 -14.66 -28.44
N ASP A 148 34.29 -14.14 -27.26
CA ASP A 148 34.66 -14.73 -25.97
C ASP A 148 33.50 -14.66 -24.97
N VAL A 149 32.85 -15.80 -24.78
CA VAL A 149 31.72 -15.96 -23.84
C VAL A 149 32.16 -15.84 -22.37
N THR A 150 33.44 -16.03 -22.08
CA THR A 150 33.99 -15.95 -20.72
C THR A 150 34.40 -14.52 -20.35
N TRP A 151 34.59 -13.64 -21.33
CA TRP A 151 35.06 -12.27 -21.12
C TRP A 151 34.22 -11.45 -20.12
N PRO A 152 32.86 -11.44 -20.17
CA PRO A 152 32.06 -10.66 -19.22
C PRO A 152 32.27 -11.05 -17.76
N TRP A 153 32.63 -12.31 -17.50
CA TRP A 153 32.86 -12.83 -16.15
C TRP A 153 34.17 -12.31 -15.55
N ASN A 154 35.08 -11.83 -16.39
CA ASN A 154 36.38 -11.28 -16.00
C ASN A 154 36.35 -9.74 -15.85
N ILE A 155 35.19 -9.10 -16.02
CA ILE A 155 35.04 -7.66 -15.84
C ILE A 155 34.88 -7.34 -14.35
N LEU A 156 35.71 -6.42 -13.87
CA LEU A 156 35.49 -5.74 -12.60
C LEU A 156 34.68 -4.47 -12.87
N TRP A 157 33.46 -4.44 -12.37
CA TRP A 157 32.62 -3.25 -12.35
C TRP A 157 32.93 -2.46 -11.09
N SER A 158 32.92 -1.14 -11.15
CA SER A 158 33.03 -0.29 -9.98
C SER A 158 32.20 0.96 -10.16
N ASP A 159 31.55 1.41 -9.10
CA ASP A 159 30.79 2.65 -9.11
C ASP A 159 30.79 3.30 -7.72
N GLU A 160 30.42 4.57 -7.69
CA GLU A 160 30.18 5.34 -6.48
C GLU A 160 28.68 5.51 -6.26
N ALA A 161 28.20 5.14 -5.07
CA ALA A 161 26.83 5.35 -4.65
C ALA A 161 26.76 6.47 -3.60
N HIS A 162 25.81 7.38 -3.77
CA HIS A 162 25.53 8.44 -2.80
C HIS A 162 24.29 8.12 -1.97
N PHE A 163 24.41 8.17 -0.64
CA PHE A 163 23.32 7.99 0.30
C PHE A 163 23.04 9.29 1.06
N CYS A 164 21.93 9.95 0.77
CA CYS A 164 21.54 11.19 1.44
C CYS A 164 21.06 10.93 2.88
N LEU A 165 21.59 11.67 3.86
CA LEU A 165 21.29 11.49 5.30
C LEU A 165 19.98 12.16 5.74
N ASN A 166 19.47 13.09 4.95
CA ASN A 166 18.27 13.87 5.25
C ASN A 166 16.93 13.15 4.98
N GLY A 167 16.94 11.82 4.76
CA GLY A 167 15.70 11.06 4.55
C GLY A 167 14.95 11.43 3.26
N TYR A 168 15.72 11.72 2.22
CA TYR A 168 15.28 12.08 0.88
C TYR A 168 14.13 11.20 0.33
N VAL A 169 13.41 11.69 -0.68
CA VAL A 169 12.28 11.00 -1.31
C VAL A 169 12.68 9.57 -1.68
N SER A 170 12.32 8.63 -0.80
CA SER A 170 12.50 7.22 -1.07
C SER A 170 11.55 6.88 -2.19
N THR A 171 12.04 6.80 -3.43
CA THR A 171 11.24 6.46 -4.63
C THR A 171 10.48 5.14 -4.48
N HIS A 172 10.89 4.31 -3.51
CA HIS A 172 10.20 3.09 -3.11
C HIS A 172 8.97 3.34 -2.21
N ASN A 173 9.09 4.25 -1.23
CA ASN A 173 8.03 4.54 -0.26
C ASN A 173 7.13 5.72 -0.68
N CYS A 174 7.65 6.63 -1.48
CA CYS A 174 6.96 7.80 -1.98
C CYS A 174 6.23 7.46 -3.28
N ARG A 175 4.90 7.44 -3.18
CA ARG A 175 4.01 7.38 -4.35
C ARG A 175 3.15 8.61 -4.37
N ILE A 176 3.18 9.28 -5.50
CA ILE A 176 2.30 10.39 -5.80
C ILE A 176 0.89 9.82 -6.02
N ARG A 177 -0.14 10.44 -5.46
CA ARG A 177 -1.52 10.14 -5.81
C ARG A 177 -2.19 11.34 -6.46
N ALA A 178 -2.78 11.10 -7.62
CA ALA A 178 -3.50 12.09 -8.41
C ALA A 178 -4.57 11.39 -9.26
N GLU A 179 -5.49 12.15 -9.83
CA GLU A 179 -6.48 11.64 -10.79
C GLU A 179 -5.81 11.23 -12.10
N GLU A 180 -4.94 12.10 -12.62
CA GLU A 180 -4.08 11.84 -13.78
C GLU A 180 -2.60 11.87 -13.38
N ASN A 181 -1.73 11.32 -14.23
CA ASN A 181 -0.29 11.37 -13.97
C ASN A 181 0.18 12.83 -14.06
N PRO A 182 0.73 13.42 -12.99
CA PRO A 182 1.06 14.85 -13.01
C PRO A 182 2.25 15.19 -13.89
N HIS A 183 3.01 14.20 -14.39
CA HIS A 183 4.23 14.40 -15.18
C HIS A 183 5.20 15.43 -14.55
N ALA A 184 5.11 15.60 -13.23
CA ALA A 184 5.82 16.63 -12.51
C ALA A 184 7.28 16.22 -12.30
N THR A 185 8.19 17.11 -12.70
CA THR A 185 9.60 17.01 -12.37
C THR A 185 9.81 17.62 -11.00
N GLN A 186 10.38 16.85 -10.08
CA GLN A 186 10.79 17.36 -8.78
C GLN A 186 12.25 17.78 -8.85
N GLU A 187 12.50 19.09 -8.73
CA GLU A 187 13.85 19.61 -8.60
C GLU A 187 14.44 19.21 -7.24
N GLN A 188 15.75 18.95 -7.26
CA GLN A 188 16.48 18.42 -6.12
C GLN A 188 17.66 19.35 -5.84
N PRO A 189 17.88 19.78 -4.58
CA PRO A 189 19.10 20.48 -4.23
C PRO A 189 20.33 19.71 -4.69
N LEU A 190 21.28 20.43 -5.29
CA LEU A 190 22.46 19.86 -5.94
C LEU A 190 23.44 19.22 -4.94
N HIS A 191 23.44 19.69 -3.68
CA HIS A 191 24.41 19.30 -2.65
C HIS A 191 23.75 18.97 -1.30
N PRO A 192 22.97 17.87 -1.18
CA PRO A 192 22.51 17.38 0.11
C PRO A 192 23.66 16.70 0.87
N ASP A 193 23.59 16.71 2.21
CA ASP A 193 24.48 15.91 3.05
C ASP A 193 24.32 14.43 2.67
N LYS A 194 25.41 13.85 2.16
CA LYS A 194 25.45 12.52 1.58
C LYS A 194 26.70 11.77 2.02
N VAL A 195 26.55 10.48 2.23
CA VAL A 195 27.66 9.54 2.38
C VAL A 195 27.95 8.95 1.01
N THR A 196 29.17 9.12 0.50
CA THR A 196 29.63 8.45 -0.71
C THR A 196 30.25 7.12 -0.34
N VAL A 197 29.87 6.07 -1.05
CA VAL A 197 30.42 4.72 -0.90
C VAL A 197 30.89 4.26 -2.26
N TRP A 198 32.16 3.89 -2.36
CA TRP A 198 32.67 3.17 -3.53
C TRP A 198 32.48 1.67 -3.33
N CYS A 199 32.11 0.95 -4.39
CA CYS A 199 32.06 -0.50 -4.36
C CYS A 199 32.50 -1.05 -5.72
N GLY A 200 33.33 -2.09 -5.69
CA GLY A 200 33.63 -2.90 -6.86
C GLY A 200 32.83 -4.20 -6.84
N SER A 201 32.50 -4.75 -7.99
CA SER A 201 31.91 -6.09 -8.11
C SER A 201 32.45 -6.80 -9.34
N THR A 202 32.90 -8.02 -9.15
CA THR A 202 33.11 -8.99 -10.24
C THR A 202 31.90 -9.91 -10.32
N ALA A 203 31.90 -10.86 -11.25
CA ALA A 203 30.83 -11.86 -11.32
C ALA A 203 30.83 -12.85 -10.14
N THR A 204 31.88 -12.88 -9.31
CA THR A 204 32.04 -13.88 -8.24
C THR A 204 32.08 -13.30 -6.84
N PHE A 205 32.50 -12.04 -6.67
CA PHE A 205 32.54 -11.40 -5.36
C PHE A 205 32.39 -9.87 -5.45
N ILE A 206 32.06 -9.30 -4.30
CA ILE A 206 31.95 -7.85 -4.10
C ILE A 206 33.24 -7.38 -3.42
N ILE A 207 33.90 -6.39 -4.02
CA ILE A 207 34.99 -5.64 -3.40
C ILE A 207 34.33 -4.53 -2.58
N GLY A 208 34.50 -4.65 -1.27
CA GLY A 208 33.61 -4.09 -0.28
C GLY A 208 33.37 -2.57 -0.34
N PRO A 209 32.35 -2.11 0.40
CA PRO A 209 32.00 -0.71 0.48
C PRO A 209 33.14 0.06 1.14
N TYR A 210 33.77 0.93 0.36
CA TYR A 210 34.74 1.90 0.85
C TYR A 210 34.02 3.23 1.10
N PHE A 211 33.95 3.62 2.37
CA PHE A 211 33.35 4.88 2.79
C PHE A 211 34.39 5.99 2.68
N PHE A 212 34.05 7.07 1.99
CA PHE A 212 34.92 8.23 1.93
C PHE A 212 34.83 9.02 3.24
N GLU A 213 35.98 9.28 3.84
CA GLU A 213 36.13 10.01 5.10
C GLU A 213 37.05 11.23 4.90
N GLU A 214 36.71 12.35 5.54
CA GLU A 214 37.50 13.57 5.58
C GLU A 214 37.83 13.92 7.03
N ILE A 215 39.08 14.31 7.28
CA ILE A 215 39.56 14.70 8.60
C ILE A 215 39.26 16.19 8.78
N THR A 216 38.23 16.51 9.57
CA THR A 216 37.95 17.88 10.00
C THR A 216 38.58 18.16 11.36
N ALA A 217 38.66 19.44 11.76
CA ALA A 217 39.19 19.85 13.06
C ALA A 217 38.47 19.21 14.28
N ASN A 218 37.28 18.63 14.05
CA ASN A 218 36.46 17.96 15.06
C ASN A 218 36.55 16.41 15.03
N GLY A 219 37.38 15.82 14.14
CA GLY A 219 37.58 14.37 14.00
C GLY A 219 37.32 13.84 12.58
N ILE A 220 37.27 12.51 12.46
CA ILE A 220 36.93 11.80 11.21
C ILE A 220 35.43 11.97 10.94
N GLN A 221 35.06 12.54 9.80
CA GLN A 221 33.67 12.64 9.34
C GLN A 221 33.52 12.02 7.95
N THR A 222 32.43 11.31 7.69
CA THR A 222 32.09 10.82 6.34
C THR A 222 31.81 12.02 5.43
N CYS A 223 32.56 12.16 4.34
CA CYS A 223 32.50 13.34 3.48
C CYS A 223 31.66 13.10 2.22
N SER A 224 30.99 14.18 1.80
CA SER A 224 30.32 14.27 0.52
C SER A 224 31.36 14.72 -0.52
N VAL A 225 31.83 13.80 -1.38
CA VAL A 225 32.66 14.18 -2.51
C VAL A 225 31.83 15.05 -3.46
N THR A 226 32.09 16.36 -3.45
CA THR A 226 31.64 17.29 -4.50
C THR A 226 32.56 17.11 -5.69
N GLY A 227 32.01 16.66 -6.82
CA GLY A 227 32.72 16.44 -8.06
C GLY A 227 33.17 17.74 -8.76
N GLN A 228 34.05 18.50 -8.12
CA GLN A 228 34.93 19.42 -8.84
C GLN A 228 36.24 18.68 -9.07
N ARG A 229 36.40 18.17 -10.30
CA ARG A 229 37.70 17.81 -10.87
C ARG A 229 38.34 19.05 -11.48
#